data_AF-A0A7J2T8A4-F1
#
_entry.id   AF-A0A7J2T8A4-F1
#
_cell.length_a   1.000
_cell.length_b   1.000
_cell.length_c   1.000
_cell.angle_alpha   90.00
_cell.angle_beta   90.00
_cell.angle_gamma   90.00
#
_symmetry.space_group_name_H-M   'P 1'
#
loop_
_entity.id
_entity.type
_entity.pdbx_description
1 polymer ?
#
loop_
_entity_poly.entity_id
_entity_poly.type
_entity_poly.pdbx_seq_one_letter_code
_entity_poly.pdbx_strand_id
1 'polypeptide(L)'
;MVKLELIEDTYAEAFRGIFCRIIVTADDEETLARAAEDATATPSVVIGRIEGGVEKWLSEAETPDGRKGALIQFWGGLDPKKPLSESLRRFEIELSYRIRQDILVKPFTAVFNAMQQFEGKLDMMERVGHCGDGYEWEE
;
A
#
# COMPACT_ATOMS: atom_id res chain seq x y z
N MET A 1 12.83 -15.12 -26.06
CA MET A 1 14.11 -15.85 -25.85
C MET A 1 15.05 -14.95 -25.08
N VAL A 2 15.65 -15.47 -24.01
CA VAL A 2 16.66 -14.75 -23.23
C VAL A 2 18.02 -14.90 -23.91
N LYS A 3 18.72 -13.79 -24.14
CA LYS A 3 20.08 -13.77 -24.73
C LYS A 3 21.12 -13.89 -23.62
N LEU A 4 21.57 -15.13 -23.35
CA LEU A 4 22.47 -15.43 -22.22
C LEU A 4 23.80 -14.67 -22.32
N GLU A 5 24.27 -14.41 -23.54
CA GLU A 5 25.50 -13.67 -23.81
C GLU A 5 25.46 -12.20 -23.38
N LEU A 6 24.28 -11.65 -23.09
CA LEU A 6 24.09 -10.29 -22.57
C LEU A 6 23.87 -10.25 -21.05
N ILE A 7 23.81 -11.41 -20.38
CA ILE A 7 23.61 -11.49 -18.93
C ILE A 7 24.98 -11.50 -18.26
N GLU A 8 25.23 -10.47 -17.47
CA GLU A 8 26.41 -10.39 -16.61
C GLU A 8 26.30 -11.42 -15.46
N ASP A 9 27.39 -12.13 -15.18
CA ASP A 9 27.50 -13.03 -14.02
C ASP A 9 27.68 -12.19 -12.74
N THR A 10 26.57 -11.68 -12.24
CA THR A 10 26.51 -10.78 -11.08
C THR A 10 25.23 -11.02 -10.28
N TYR A 11 25.02 -10.24 -9.22
CA TYR A 11 23.87 -10.37 -8.33
C TYR A 11 23.19 -9.02 -8.08
N ALA A 12 21.91 -9.09 -7.67
CA ALA A 12 21.18 -7.94 -7.14
C ALA A 12 21.17 -8.02 -5.61
N GLU A 13 21.68 -6.97 -4.94
CA GLU A 13 21.62 -6.86 -3.49
C GLU A 13 20.28 -6.26 -3.05
N ALA A 14 19.50 -7.02 -2.29
CA ALA A 14 18.23 -6.58 -1.74
C ALA A 14 18.33 -6.28 -0.25
N PHE A 15 17.44 -5.42 0.25
CA PHE A 15 17.43 -4.98 1.64
C PHE A 15 16.12 -5.40 2.32
N ARG A 16 16.19 -5.55 3.65
CA ARG A 16 14.99 -5.79 4.47
C ARG A 16 14.22 -4.48 4.65
N GLY A 17 12.89 -4.58 4.59
CA GLY A 17 12.00 -3.44 4.76
C GLY A 17 10.72 -3.81 5.51
N ILE A 18 9.90 -2.80 5.77
CA ILE A 18 8.50 -2.94 6.19
C ILE A 18 7.65 -2.99 4.94
N PHE A 19 6.64 -3.86 4.94
CA PHE A 19 5.79 -4.10 3.79
C PHE A 19 4.34 -4.31 4.21
N CYS A 20 3.39 -3.78 3.44
CA CYS A 20 1.99 -4.17 3.52
C CYS A 20 1.35 -4.28 2.13
N ARG A 21 0.26 -5.05 2.06
CA ARG A 21 -0.61 -5.17 0.88
C ARG A 21 -2.02 -4.77 1.23
N ILE A 22 -2.62 -3.98 0.35
CA ILE A 22 -4.03 -3.63 0.42
C ILE A 22 -4.72 -3.95 -0.90
N ILE A 23 -6.02 -4.19 -0.83
CA ILE A 23 -6.91 -4.15 -1.99
C ILE A 23 -7.66 -2.81 -1.92
N VAL A 24 -7.60 -2.05 -3.00
CA VAL A 24 -8.48 -0.89 -3.21
C VAL A 24 -9.55 -1.32 -4.20
N THR A 25 -10.82 -1.07 -3.89
CA THR A 25 -11.92 -1.33 -4.83
C THR A 25 -12.68 -0.05 -5.17
N ALA A 26 -13.24 -0.01 -6.37
CA ALA A 26 -14.14 1.06 -6.83
C ALA A 26 -15.18 0.51 -7.81
N ASP A 27 -16.20 1.31 -8.11
CA ASP A 27 -17.30 0.91 -8.99
C ASP A 27 -16.90 0.87 -10.48
N ASP A 28 -15.94 1.70 -10.87
CA ASP A 28 -15.47 1.84 -12.25
C ASP A 28 -13.93 1.82 -12.37
N GLU A 29 -13.44 1.50 -13.57
CA GLU A 29 -12.01 1.34 -13.86
C GLU A 29 -11.23 2.66 -13.81
N GLU A 30 -11.84 3.78 -14.16
CA GLU A 30 -11.16 5.08 -14.19
C GLU A 30 -10.87 5.55 -12.76
N THR A 31 -11.86 5.48 -11.88
CA THR A 31 -11.71 5.80 -10.46
C THR A 31 -10.69 4.87 -9.79
N LEU A 32 -10.81 3.56 -10.05
CA LEU A 32 -9.89 2.56 -9.50
C LEU A 32 -8.45 2.82 -9.95
N ALA A 33 -8.24 3.06 -11.24
CA ALA A 33 -6.91 3.31 -11.79
C ALA A 33 -6.30 4.56 -11.17
N ARG A 34 -7.04 5.67 -11.10
CA ARG A 34 -6.57 6.91 -10.47
C ARG A 34 -6.22 6.73 -9.00
N ALA A 35 -7.07 6.06 -8.22
CA ALA A 35 -6.78 5.81 -6.81
C ALA A 35 -5.50 4.97 -6.63
N ALA A 36 -5.32 3.94 -7.45
CA ALA A 36 -4.16 3.07 -7.37
C ALA A 36 -2.86 3.73 -7.85
N GLU A 37 -2.91 4.44 -8.98
CA GLU A 37 -1.77 5.13 -9.58
C GLU A 37 -1.32 6.33 -8.73
N ASP A 38 -2.23 7.20 -8.30
CA ASP A 38 -1.88 8.36 -7.46
C ASP A 38 -1.25 7.91 -6.13
N ALA A 39 -1.82 6.90 -5.48
CA ALA A 39 -1.33 6.40 -4.21
C ALA A 39 0.09 5.80 -4.32
N THR A 40 0.49 5.35 -5.50
CA THR A 40 1.77 4.66 -5.73
C THR A 40 2.81 5.49 -6.50
N ALA A 41 2.43 6.65 -7.03
CA ALA A 41 3.25 7.39 -8.00
C ALA A 41 4.62 7.89 -7.50
N THR A 42 4.74 8.27 -6.22
CA THR A 42 5.96 8.94 -5.72
C THR A 42 6.85 7.98 -4.91
N PRO A 43 7.98 7.49 -5.46
CA PRO A 43 8.95 6.72 -4.70
C PRO A 43 9.72 7.63 -3.74
N SER A 44 9.73 7.30 -2.44
CA SER A 44 10.32 8.18 -1.43
C SER A 44 10.97 7.47 -0.24
N VAL A 45 11.28 6.17 -0.36
CA VAL A 45 11.93 5.39 0.71
C VAL A 45 13.31 5.95 1.09
N VAL A 46 14.12 6.41 0.13
CA VAL A 46 15.48 6.93 0.39
C VAL A 46 15.48 8.16 1.32
N ILE A 47 14.40 8.96 1.29
CA ILE A 47 14.23 10.12 2.17
C ILE A 47 13.43 9.77 3.44
N GLY A 48 13.31 8.48 3.76
CA GLY A 48 12.65 8.00 4.96
C GLY A 48 11.12 7.93 4.89
N ARG A 49 10.52 8.09 3.72
CA ARG A 49 9.07 7.90 3.52
C ARG A 49 8.79 6.49 3.00
N ILE A 50 7.74 6.31 2.19
CA ILE A 50 7.37 5.03 1.60
C ILE A 50 7.39 5.09 0.07
N GLU A 51 7.46 3.93 -0.55
CA GLU A 51 7.22 3.72 -1.98
C GLU A 51 6.08 2.72 -2.14
N GLY A 52 5.43 2.72 -3.29
CA GLY A 52 4.36 1.78 -3.56
C GLY A 52 4.33 1.38 -5.02
N GLY A 53 3.51 0.38 -5.31
CA GLY A 53 3.29 -0.10 -6.66
C GLY A 53 1.99 -0.88 -6.77
N VAL A 54 1.35 -0.78 -7.93
CA VAL A 54 0.25 -1.66 -8.30
C VAL A 54 0.82 -3.03 -8.64
N GLU A 55 0.52 -4.03 -7.82
CA GLU A 55 0.96 -5.41 -8.04
C GLU A 55 0.12 -6.09 -9.11
N LYS A 56 -1.21 -5.92 -9.03
CA LYS A 56 -2.16 -6.61 -9.89
C LYS A 56 -3.51 -5.91 -9.92
N TRP A 57 -4.14 -5.84 -11.09
CA TRP A 57 -5.57 -5.50 -11.24
C TRP A 57 -6.44 -6.74 -11.01
N LEU A 58 -7.52 -6.59 -10.24
CA LEU A 58 -8.40 -7.65 -9.78
C LEU A 58 -9.78 -7.50 -10.40
N SER A 59 -10.34 -8.64 -10.82
CA SER A 59 -11.76 -8.72 -11.19
C SER A 59 -12.65 -8.70 -9.95
N GLU A 60 -13.94 -8.45 -10.16
CA GLU A 60 -14.99 -8.48 -9.12
C GLU A 60 -15.04 -9.80 -8.34
N ALA A 61 -14.68 -10.92 -8.97
CA ALA A 61 -14.66 -12.23 -8.31
C ALA A 61 -13.48 -12.43 -7.34
N GLU A 62 -12.48 -11.56 -7.39
CA GLU A 62 -11.26 -11.65 -6.59
C GLU A 62 -11.27 -10.69 -5.39
N THR A 63 -12.28 -9.82 -5.28
CA THR A 63 -12.36 -8.78 -4.26
C THR A 63 -13.38 -9.11 -3.16
N PRO A 64 -13.18 -8.63 -1.93
CA PRO A 64 -14.07 -8.96 -0.81
C PRO A 64 -15.50 -8.45 -0.97
N ASP A 65 -15.69 -7.35 -1.71
CA ASP A 65 -16.96 -6.65 -1.87
C ASP A 65 -17.60 -6.83 -3.25
N GLY A 66 -17.02 -7.68 -4.11
CA GLY A 66 -17.57 -7.96 -5.44
C GLY A 66 -17.41 -6.81 -6.44
N ARG A 67 -16.51 -5.85 -6.18
CA ARG A 67 -16.26 -4.70 -7.06
C ARG A 67 -14.90 -4.81 -7.76
N LYS A 68 -14.65 -4.00 -8.79
CA LYS A 68 -13.34 -3.97 -9.46
C LYS A 68 -12.27 -3.57 -8.44
N GLY A 69 -11.10 -4.21 -8.49
CA GLY A 69 -10.07 -3.99 -7.47
C GLY A 69 -8.66 -3.83 -8.01
N ALA A 70 -7.80 -3.27 -7.18
CA ALA A 70 -6.36 -3.15 -7.41
C ALA A 70 -5.64 -3.62 -6.15
N LEU A 71 -4.71 -4.54 -6.34
CA LEU A 71 -3.83 -5.04 -5.32
C LEU A 71 -2.58 -4.16 -5.30
N ILE A 72 -2.39 -3.45 -4.20
CA ILE A 72 -1.35 -2.43 -4.05
C ILE A 72 -0.41 -2.84 -2.94
N GLN A 73 0.88 -2.56 -3.17
CA GLN A 73 1.97 -2.76 -2.24
C GLN A 73 2.50 -1.42 -1.75
N PHE A 74 2.85 -1.35 -0.47
CA PHE A 74 3.64 -0.25 0.10
C PHE A 74 4.85 -0.78 0.86
N TRP A 75 5.98 -0.12 0.67
CA TRP A 75 7.28 -0.48 1.21
C TRP A 75 7.92 0.69 1.95
N GLY A 76 8.59 0.39 3.07
CA GLY A 76 9.32 1.35 3.88
C GLY A 76 10.66 0.81 4.35
N GLY A 77 11.63 1.70 4.48
CA GLY A 77 12.97 1.35 4.96
C GLY A 77 13.01 1.12 6.48
N LEU A 78 13.88 0.20 6.90
CA LEU A 78 14.28 0.02 8.29
C LEU A 78 15.52 0.86 8.60
N ASP A 79 15.51 1.55 9.74
CA ASP A 79 16.73 2.18 10.27
C ASP A 79 17.39 1.25 11.30
N PRO A 80 18.54 0.61 10.98
CA PRO A 80 19.18 -0.35 11.87
C PRO A 80 19.75 0.29 13.15
N LYS A 81 19.84 1.62 13.20
CA LYS A 81 20.34 2.37 14.38
C LYS A 81 19.22 2.73 15.35
N LYS A 82 17.96 2.49 14.99
CA LYS A 82 16.79 2.90 15.76
C LYS A 82 15.92 1.70 16.12
N PRO A 83 15.09 1.79 17.17
CA PRO A 83 14.11 0.76 17.47
C PRO A 83 13.16 0.53 16.30
N LEU A 84 12.76 -0.73 16.07
CA LEU A 84 11.80 -1.10 15.02
C LEU A 84 10.49 -0.30 15.11
N SER A 85 10.03 -0.02 16.34
CA SER A 85 8.83 0.76 16.61
C SER A 85 8.84 2.16 15.99
N GLU A 86 10.01 2.80 15.87
CA GLU A 86 10.11 4.12 15.24
C GLU A 86 9.93 4.02 13.71
N SER A 87 10.51 2.98 13.09
CA SER A 87 10.33 2.72 11.66
C SER A 87 8.89 2.35 11.34
N LEU A 88 8.25 1.53 12.19
CA LEU A 88 6.82 1.17 12.07
C LEU A 88 5.91 2.38 12.20
N ARG A 89 6.11 3.23 13.21
CA ARG A 89 5.33 4.46 13.41
C ARG A 89 5.42 5.38 12.20
N ARG A 90 6.63 5.55 11.65
CA ARG A 90 6.84 6.37 10.44
C ARG A 90 6.15 5.76 9.22
N PHE A 91 6.26 4.45 9.03
CA PHE A 91 5.57 3.74 7.95
C PHE A 91 4.05 3.90 8.04
N GLU A 92 3.47 3.75 9.23
CA GLU A 92 2.05 3.93 9.50
C GLU A 92 1.57 5.37 9.19
N ILE A 93 2.34 6.39 9.60
CA ILE A 93 2.06 7.79 9.29
C ILE A 93 2.04 8.01 7.77
N GLU A 94 3.08 7.57 7.07
CA GLU A 94 3.21 7.76 5.63
C GLU A 94 2.15 6.99 4.83
N LEU A 95 1.85 5.76 5.24
CA LEU A 95 0.76 4.96 4.68
C LEU A 95 -0.59 5.67 4.87
N SER A 96 -0.83 6.27 6.04
CA SER A 96 -2.04 7.04 6.29
C SER A 96 -2.21 8.23 5.35
N TYR A 97 -1.10 8.85 4.89
CA TYR A 97 -1.18 9.94 3.93
C TYR A 97 -1.61 9.44 2.55
N ARG A 98 -1.07 8.30 2.09
CA ARG A 98 -1.51 7.67 0.84
C ARG A 98 -2.98 7.30 0.89
N ILE A 99 -3.40 6.65 1.96
CA ILE A 99 -4.81 6.25 2.10
C ILE A 99 -5.71 7.48 2.15
N ARG A 100 -5.42 8.48 2.98
CA ARG A 100 -6.32 9.63 3.16
C ARG A 100 -6.33 10.60 2.00
N GLN A 101 -5.18 10.87 1.38
CA GLN A 101 -5.04 11.91 0.37
C GLN A 101 -5.15 11.34 -1.05
N ASP A 102 -4.78 10.08 -1.24
CA ASP A 102 -4.73 9.48 -2.57
C ASP A 102 -5.80 8.41 -2.81
N ILE A 103 -6.47 7.88 -1.78
CA ILE A 103 -7.54 6.87 -1.95
C ILE A 103 -8.88 7.41 -1.46
N LEU A 104 -8.98 7.77 -0.18
CA LEU A 104 -10.21 8.20 0.49
C LEU A 104 -10.89 9.40 -0.18
N VAL A 105 -10.13 10.29 -0.82
CA VAL A 105 -10.69 11.45 -1.53
C VAL A 105 -11.35 11.09 -2.86
N LYS A 106 -11.13 9.87 -3.38
CA LYS A 106 -11.77 9.40 -4.60
C LYS A 106 -13.15 8.83 -4.26
N PRO A 107 -14.17 9.12 -5.08
CA PRO A 107 -15.52 8.67 -4.79
C PRO A 107 -15.60 7.14 -4.85
N PHE A 108 -16.46 6.56 -4.02
CA PHE A 108 -16.79 5.13 -4.05
C PHE A 108 -15.59 4.18 -3.87
N THR A 109 -14.52 4.59 -3.21
CA THR A 109 -13.41 3.65 -2.90
C THR A 109 -13.65 2.89 -1.60
N ALA A 110 -13.21 1.64 -1.53
CA ALA A 110 -13.01 0.92 -0.26
C ALA A 110 -11.60 0.32 -0.19
N VAL A 111 -11.09 0.11 1.02
CA VAL A 111 -9.76 -0.45 1.27
C VAL A 111 -9.86 -1.67 2.16
N PHE A 112 -9.24 -2.78 1.73
CA PHE A 112 -9.20 -4.03 2.47
C PHE A 112 -7.76 -4.47 2.72
N ASN A 113 -7.54 -5.18 3.82
CA ASN A 113 -6.27 -5.85 4.07
C ASN A 113 -6.10 -7.03 3.11
N ALA A 114 -4.95 -7.09 2.42
CA ALA A 114 -4.63 -8.16 1.47
C ALA A 114 -3.49 -9.08 1.95
N MET A 115 -3.06 -8.95 3.20
CA MET A 115 -2.04 -9.80 3.82
C MET A 115 -2.66 -11.07 4.41
N GLN A 116 -2.23 -12.24 3.92
CA GLN A 116 -2.64 -13.55 4.48
C GLN A 116 -1.80 -13.97 5.69
N GLN A 117 -0.54 -13.55 5.73
CA GLN A 117 0.41 -13.80 6.82
C GLN A 117 1.08 -12.49 7.17
N PHE A 118 1.13 -12.16 8.46
CA PHE A 118 1.71 -10.90 8.93
C PHE A 118 2.38 -11.10 10.29
N GLU A 119 3.51 -10.42 10.50
CA GLU A 119 4.22 -10.40 11.78
C GLU A 119 3.54 -9.47 12.80
N GLY A 120 2.83 -8.45 12.30
CA GLY A 120 2.12 -7.46 13.11
C GLY A 120 0.98 -6.82 12.33
N LYS A 121 0.20 -6.00 13.03
CA LYS A 121 -0.91 -5.24 12.45
C LYS A 121 -0.69 -3.76 12.73
N LEU A 122 -1.14 -2.92 11.80
CA LEU A 122 -1.25 -1.48 11.99
C LEU A 122 -2.71 -1.17 12.25
N ASP A 123 -3.00 -0.53 13.38
CA ASP A 123 -4.33 0.01 13.64
C ASP A 123 -4.48 1.32 12.86
N MET A 124 -5.46 1.35 11.95
CA MET A 124 -5.69 2.49 11.08
C MET A 124 -6.81 3.39 11.58
N MET A 125 -7.49 3.07 12.69
CA MET A 125 -8.59 3.88 13.22
C MET A 125 -8.10 5.29 13.60
N GLU A 126 -7.00 5.38 14.36
CA GLU A 126 -6.43 6.67 14.80
C GLU A 126 -6.12 7.59 13.61
N ARG A 127 -5.50 7.04 12.56
CA ARG A 127 -4.97 7.86 11.46
C ARG A 127 -5.93 8.05 10.30
N VAL A 128 -6.83 7.11 10.05
CA VAL A 128 -7.73 7.10 8.89
C VAL A 128 -9.19 7.13 9.33
N GLY A 129 -9.59 6.30 10.29
CA GLY A 129 -10.99 6.14 10.70
C GLY A 129 -11.64 7.42 11.23
N HIS A 130 -10.92 8.21 12.05
CA HIS A 130 -11.44 9.47 12.60
C HIS A 130 -11.66 10.59 11.57
N CYS A 131 -11.46 10.36 10.28
CA CYS A 131 -11.94 11.28 9.24
C CYS A 131 -13.47 11.46 9.27
N GLY A 132 -14.21 10.56 9.95
CA GLY A 132 -15.64 10.68 10.21
C GLY A 132 -16.03 11.66 11.33
N ASP A 133 -15.08 12.28 12.04
CA ASP A 133 -15.33 13.24 13.14
C ASP A 133 -16.29 12.72 14.23
N GLY A 134 -16.14 11.44 14.61
CA GLY A 134 -16.96 10.78 15.63
C GLY A 134 -18.24 10.12 15.10
N TYR A 135 -18.48 10.18 13.79
CA TYR A 135 -19.57 9.49 13.11
C TYR A 135 -19.13 8.16 12.47
N GLU A 136 -17.88 7.74 12.62
CA GLU A 136 -17.42 6.41 12.24
C GLU A 136 -18.11 5.30 13.07
N TRP A 137 -18.31 4.13 12.46
CA TRP A 137 -18.82 2.94 13.11
C TRP A 137 -18.09 1.69 12.62
N GLU A 138 -18.18 0.62 13.40
CA GLU A 138 -17.66 -0.70 13.06
C GLU A 138 -18.82 -1.63 12.68
N GLU A 139 -18.62 -2.45 11.66
CA GLU A 139 -19.57 -3.47 11.18
C GLU A 139 -18.90 -4.84 10.99
#